data_AF-A0A519SID4-F1
#
_entry.id   AF-A0A519SID4-F1
#
_cell.length_a   1.000
_cell.length_b   1.000
_cell.length_c   1.000
_cell.angle_alpha   90.00
_cell.angle_beta   90.00
_cell.angle_gamma   90.00
#
_symmetry.space_group_name_H-M   'P 1'
#
loop_
_entity.id
_entity.type
_entity.pdbx_description
1 polymer ?
#
loop_
_entity_poly.entity_id
_entity_poly.type
_entity_poly.pdbx_seq_one_letter_code
_entity_poly.pdbx_strand_id
1 'polypeptide(L)'
;MSTATAPAEPGATVLIVDNAGTRYPLTEIASGSYRSDSLLLDPARQYQLRLTTRANTTYASDLVPLKVTPPIDKLAWVQQGNYLAVRLSTHDAQQQSRYYRWSFNETWEFNSAYQSFLEYRGGIIQSRITPIYTCWRTEQNTLIKQGSSAQLSQDALTDQPILNIPNRAERIKIRYSVLVSQYAETAQEFAYYDLLRKNTEAVGTVNDPLPTQLTGNVHRVDNASEPVLGYVGAHTVQRQRLFINRQDLPFPTGWQFDTPYQACTLGQEDLSEYKPPLSFPNTVLFSTPGNIPTTTISDPVTGQFIGYAGSSRECVDCRLRGSNVKPSFW
;
A
#
# COMPACT_ATOMS: atom_id res chain seq x y z
N MET A 1 -4.04 -6.58 -24.61
CA MET A 1 -5.48 -6.39 -24.32
C MET A 1 -5.55 -5.54 -23.07
N SER A 2 -6.28 -4.42 -23.11
CA SER A 2 -6.48 -3.56 -21.93
C SER A 2 -7.27 -4.36 -20.90
N THR A 3 -6.68 -4.67 -19.74
CA THR A 3 -7.37 -5.26 -18.60
C THR A 3 -8.28 -4.20 -18.00
N ALA A 4 -9.47 -4.04 -18.60
CA ALA A 4 -10.51 -3.21 -18.04
C ALA A 4 -10.87 -3.76 -16.65
N THR A 5 -10.72 -2.93 -15.62
CA THR A 5 -11.20 -3.24 -14.27
C THR A 5 -12.68 -3.59 -14.37
N ALA A 6 -13.09 -4.74 -13.83
CA ALA A 6 -14.49 -5.11 -13.80
C ALA A 6 -15.30 -4.00 -13.10
N PRO A 7 -16.46 -3.59 -13.64
CA PRO A 7 -17.26 -2.55 -13.03
C PRO A 7 -17.72 -2.98 -11.65
N ALA A 8 -17.75 -2.03 -10.71
CA ALA A 8 -18.36 -2.23 -9.41
C ALA A 8 -19.87 -2.51 -9.57
N GLU A 9 -20.44 -3.34 -8.69
CA GLU A 9 -21.87 -3.64 -8.64
C GLU A 9 -22.54 -2.83 -7.51
N PRO A 10 -23.07 -1.62 -7.78
CA PRO A 10 -23.71 -0.79 -6.78
C PRO A 10 -25.19 -1.12 -6.57
N GLY A 11 -25.72 -0.81 -5.38
CA GLY A 11 -27.13 -0.99 -5.05
C GLY A 11 -27.58 -2.46 -5.00
N ALA A 12 -26.64 -3.39 -4.83
CA ALA A 12 -26.94 -4.80 -4.61
C ALA A 12 -27.37 -5.05 -3.16
N THR A 13 -28.17 -6.08 -2.96
CA THR A 13 -28.48 -6.60 -1.64
C THR A 13 -27.45 -7.65 -1.26
N VAL A 14 -26.62 -7.38 -0.24
CA VAL A 14 -25.57 -8.29 0.21
C VAL A 14 -25.84 -8.74 1.64
N LEU A 15 -25.81 -10.05 1.84
CA LEU A 15 -26.08 -10.72 3.11
C LEU A 15 -24.94 -11.67 3.42
N ILE A 16 -24.53 -11.77 4.67
CA ILE A 16 -23.90 -12.98 5.18
C ILE A 16 -25.01 -13.83 5.79
N VAL A 17 -25.01 -15.13 5.52
CA VAL A 17 -26.01 -16.06 6.06
C VAL A 17 -25.28 -17.22 6.71
N ASP A 18 -25.67 -17.58 7.94
CA ASP A 18 -25.11 -18.76 8.59
C ASP A 18 -25.89 -20.05 8.27
N ASN A 19 -25.33 -21.19 8.65
CA ASN A 19 -25.95 -22.50 8.46
C ASN A 19 -27.24 -22.74 9.28
N ALA A 20 -27.59 -21.85 10.21
CA ALA A 20 -28.87 -21.85 10.92
C ALA A 20 -29.92 -20.90 10.29
N GLY A 21 -29.55 -20.19 9.22
CA GLY A 21 -30.42 -19.26 8.49
C GLY A 21 -30.44 -17.83 9.04
N THR A 22 -29.62 -17.52 10.05
CA THR A 22 -29.45 -16.15 10.57
C THR A 22 -28.82 -15.29 9.48
N ARG A 23 -29.30 -14.05 9.33
CA ARG A 23 -28.86 -13.14 8.26
C ARG A 23 -28.23 -11.90 8.85
N TYR A 24 -27.07 -11.54 8.30
CA TYR A 24 -26.31 -10.35 8.66
C TYR A 24 -26.24 -9.45 7.42
N PRO A 25 -27.09 -8.42 7.30
CA PRO A 25 -27.08 -7.53 6.15
C PRO A 25 -25.80 -6.67 6.12
N LEU A 26 -25.32 -6.38 4.91
CA LEU A 26 -24.24 -5.44 4.69
C LEU A 26 -24.79 -4.17 4.03
N THR A 27 -24.22 -3.02 4.39
CA THR A 27 -24.60 -1.72 3.85
C THR A 27 -23.55 -1.24 2.86
N GLU A 28 -23.99 -0.68 1.75
CA GLU A 28 -23.11 -0.05 0.77
C GLU A 28 -22.54 1.26 1.33
N ILE A 29 -21.21 1.36 1.44
CA ILE A 29 -20.51 2.56 1.96
C ILE A 29 -19.83 3.37 0.86
N ALA A 30 -19.62 2.76 -0.31
CA ALA A 30 -19.16 3.35 -1.55
C ALA A 30 -19.62 2.43 -2.68
N SER A 31 -19.69 2.93 -3.92
CA SER A 31 -20.15 2.16 -5.09
C SER A 31 -19.49 0.76 -5.15
N GLY A 32 -20.28 -0.30 -4.94
CA GLY A 32 -19.85 -1.70 -4.93
C GLY A 32 -19.00 -2.16 -3.72
N SER A 33 -18.90 -1.34 -2.67
CA SER A 33 -18.23 -1.67 -1.41
C SER A 33 -19.26 -1.80 -0.29
N TYR A 34 -19.38 -3.02 0.24
CA TYR A 34 -20.36 -3.37 1.25
C TYR A 34 -19.69 -3.71 2.57
N ARG A 35 -20.22 -3.18 3.66
CA ARG A 35 -19.66 -3.35 5.01
C ARG A 35 -20.77 -3.54 6.03
N SER A 36 -20.52 -4.37 7.03
CA SER A 36 -21.35 -4.44 8.23
C SER A 36 -20.87 -3.40 9.25
N ASP A 37 -21.80 -2.70 9.90
CA ASP A 37 -21.46 -1.75 10.97
C ASP A 37 -20.84 -2.44 12.20
N SER A 38 -21.38 -3.62 12.55
CA SER A 38 -20.85 -4.48 13.62
C SER A 38 -21.14 -5.93 13.25
N LEU A 39 -20.07 -6.69 12.99
CA LEU A 39 -20.16 -8.09 12.62
C LEU A 39 -19.60 -8.96 13.74
N LEU A 40 -20.50 -9.66 14.44
CA LEU A 40 -20.13 -10.69 15.41
C LEU A 40 -20.58 -12.04 14.85
N LEU A 41 -19.61 -12.86 14.46
CA LEU A 41 -19.85 -14.21 13.94
C LEU A 41 -19.40 -15.22 14.98
N ASP A 42 -20.28 -16.19 15.29
CA ASP A 42 -19.98 -17.36 16.10
C ASP A 42 -18.97 -18.29 15.36
N PRO A 43 -17.78 -18.56 15.93
CA PRO A 43 -16.79 -19.48 15.36
C PRO A 43 -17.25 -20.93 15.20
N ALA A 44 -18.32 -21.34 15.89
CA ALA A 44 -18.88 -22.69 15.76
C ALA A 44 -19.80 -22.86 14.53
N ARG A 45 -20.10 -21.77 13.80
CA ARG A 45 -20.98 -21.78 12.63
C ARG A 45 -20.21 -21.70 11.31
N GLN A 46 -20.92 -22.05 10.25
CA GLN A 46 -20.48 -21.85 8.87
C GLN A 46 -21.27 -20.73 8.22
N TYR A 47 -20.63 -20.00 7.33
CA TYR A 47 -21.17 -18.79 6.71
C TYR A 47 -21.06 -18.86 5.20
N GLN A 48 -22.00 -18.22 4.52
CA GLN A 48 -21.94 -17.96 3.09
C GLN A 48 -22.27 -16.50 2.82
N LEU A 49 -21.71 -15.96 1.75
CA LEU A 49 -22.14 -14.68 1.20
C LEU A 49 -23.30 -14.92 0.24
N ARG A 50 -24.35 -14.12 0.33
CA ARG A 50 -25.44 -14.04 -0.66
C ARG A 50 -25.50 -12.63 -1.23
N LEU A 51 -25.49 -12.56 -2.55
CA LEU A 51 -25.53 -11.33 -3.32
C LEU A 51 -26.75 -11.37 -4.23
N THR A 52 -27.58 -10.34 -4.21
CA THR A 52 -28.59 -10.08 -5.24
C THR A 52 -28.24 -8.78 -5.91
N THR A 53 -27.85 -8.84 -7.18
CA THR A 53 -27.45 -7.66 -7.97
C THR A 53 -28.61 -6.71 -8.13
N ARG A 54 -28.32 -5.47 -8.55
CA ARG A 54 -29.36 -4.48 -8.87
C ARG A 54 -30.28 -4.96 -10.01
N ALA A 55 -29.77 -5.84 -10.87
CA ALA A 55 -30.51 -6.48 -11.94
C ALA A 55 -31.31 -7.73 -11.49
N ASN A 56 -31.40 -7.99 -10.18
CA ASN A 56 -32.09 -9.14 -9.57
C ASN A 56 -31.47 -10.51 -9.89
N THR A 57 -30.19 -10.57 -10.26
CA THR A 57 -29.44 -11.83 -10.38
C THR A 57 -28.88 -12.23 -9.02
N THR A 58 -29.03 -13.50 -8.64
CA THR A 58 -28.61 -13.99 -7.32
C THR A 58 -27.37 -14.88 -7.39
N TYR A 59 -26.39 -14.59 -6.54
CA TYR A 59 -25.18 -15.39 -6.34
C TYR A 59 -25.07 -15.80 -4.88
N ALA A 60 -24.46 -16.97 -4.65
CA ALA A 60 -24.12 -17.46 -3.32
C ALA A 60 -22.70 -18.02 -3.32
N SER A 61 -21.97 -17.83 -2.22
CA SER A 61 -20.80 -18.64 -1.94
C SER A 61 -21.21 -19.98 -1.34
N ASP A 62 -20.29 -20.93 -1.34
CA ASP A 62 -20.40 -22.12 -0.51
C ASP A 62 -20.39 -21.73 0.99
N LEU A 63 -20.94 -22.62 1.83
CA LEU A 63 -20.81 -22.52 3.28
C LEU A 63 -19.37 -22.85 3.69
N VAL A 64 -18.72 -21.89 4.36
CA VAL A 64 -17.35 -22.02 4.86
C VAL A 64 -17.29 -21.84 6.38
N PRO A 65 -16.45 -22.59 7.11
CA PRO A 65 -16.27 -22.38 8.54
C PRO A 65 -15.58 -21.05 8.83
N LEU A 66 -15.94 -20.40 9.93
CA LEU A 66 -15.19 -19.23 10.42
C LEU A 66 -13.86 -19.67 11.04
N LYS A 67 -12.75 -19.23 10.46
CA LYS A 67 -11.41 -19.45 11.01
C LYS A 67 -11.06 -18.35 12.01
N VAL A 68 -10.71 -18.74 13.23
CA VAL A 68 -10.12 -17.80 14.19
C VAL A 68 -8.64 -17.69 13.88
N THR A 69 -8.21 -16.52 13.42
CA THR A 69 -6.80 -16.27 13.11
C THR A 69 -5.99 -16.14 14.40
N PRO A 70 -4.93 -16.95 14.58
CA PRO A 70 -4.08 -16.90 15.77
C PRO A 70 -3.23 -15.62 15.79
N PRO A 71 -2.74 -15.21 16.97
CA PRO A 71 -1.93 -14.00 17.12
C PRO A 71 -0.65 -14.04 16.28
N ILE A 72 -0.19 -12.86 15.89
CA ILE A 72 1.17 -12.71 15.38
C ILE A 72 2.10 -12.65 16.60
N ASP A 73 2.99 -13.63 16.74
CA ASP A 73 3.89 -13.71 17.90
C ASP A 73 5.03 -12.70 17.79
N LYS A 74 5.52 -12.52 16.57
CA LYS A 74 6.67 -11.67 16.30
C LYS A 74 6.59 -11.12 14.89
N LEU A 75 6.81 -9.82 14.77
CA LEU A 75 7.07 -9.13 13.51
C LEU A 75 8.37 -8.33 13.68
N ALA A 76 9.40 -8.69 12.93
CA ALA A 76 10.72 -8.10 13.06
C ALA A 76 11.38 -7.93 11.68
N TRP A 77 12.49 -7.20 11.65
CA TRP A 77 13.33 -7.10 10.47
C TRP A 77 14.76 -7.57 10.78
N VAL A 78 15.45 -8.05 9.75
CA VAL A 78 16.84 -8.48 9.82
C VAL A 78 17.55 -8.07 8.53
N GLN A 79 18.79 -7.59 8.61
CA GLN A 79 19.60 -7.33 7.43
C GLN A 79 20.14 -8.65 6.86
N GLN A 80 19.97 -8.88 5.56
CA GLN A 80 20.46 -10.05 4.83
C GLN A 80 21.14 -9.59 3.53
N GLY A 81 22.48 -9.49 3.57
CA GLY A 81 23.26 -8.99 2.45
C GLY A 81 22.77 -7.60 1.99
N ASN A 82 22.25 -7.55 0.76
CA ASN A 82 21.79 -6.31 0.13
C ASN A 82 20.31 -5.96 0.39
N TYR A 83 19.66 -6.64 1.33
CA TYR A 83 18.25 -6.42 1.62
C TYR A 83 17.99 -6.39 3.14
N LEU A 84 16.92 -5.71 3.56
CA LEU A 84 16.25 -5.95 4.83
C LEU A 84 15.09 -6.91 4.62
N ALA A 85 15.08 -8.01 5.36
CA ALA A 85 13.98 -8.97 5.36
C ALA A 85 13.07 -8.67 6.54
N VAL A 86 11.80 -8.34 6.27
CA VAL A 86 10.72 -8.33 7.27
C VAL A 86 10.21 -9.76 7.41
N ARG A 87 10.22 -10.26 8.64
CA ARG A 87 9.88 -11.64 8.98
C ARG A 87 8.81 -11.70 10.06
N LEU A 88 7.98 -12.74 9.96
CA LEU A 88 6.86 -12.95 10.85
C LEU A 88 6.89 -14.38 11.44
N SER A 89 6.57 -14.48 12.73
CA SER A 89 6.28 -15.75 13.39
C SER A 89 4.87 -15.78 13.94
N THR A 90 4.23 -16.94 13.90
CA THR A 90 2.87 -17.19 14.40
C THR A 90 2.74 -18.65 14.83
N HIS A 91 1.86 -18.92 15.80
CA HIS A 91 1.48 -20.28 16.17
C HIS A 91 0.02 -20.34 16.61
N ASP A 92 -0.58 -21.52 16.45
CA ASP A 92 -1.90 -21.86 16.97
C ASP A 92 -1.77 -23.06 17.92
N ALA A 93 -1.87 -22.79 19.23
CA ALA A 93 -1.77 -23.82 20.25
C ALA A 93 -2.91 -24.87 20.17
N GLN A 94 -4.07 -24.49 19.61
CA GLN A 94 -5.22 -25.37 19.40
C GLN A 94 -5.12 -26.16 18.09
N GLN A 95 -4.09 -25.90 17.27
CA GLN A 95 -3.82 -26.55 15.98
C GLN A 95 -4.98 -26.45 14.99
N GLN A 96 -5.74 -25.37 15.06
CA GLN A 96 -6.89 -25.14 14.21
C GLN A 96 -6.51 -24.39 12.92
N SER A 97 -5.27 -23.93 12.74
CA SER A 97 -4.90 -22.98 11.69
C SER A 97 -3.72 -23.48 10.86
N ARG A 98 -3.89 -24.48 9.99
CA ARG A 98 -2.76 -25.05 9.23
C ARG A 98 -2.34 -24.26 7.98
N TYR A 99 -3.08 -23.23 7.62
CA TYR A 99 -2.92 -22.46 6.38
C TYR A 99 -3.04 -20.98 6.70
N TYR A 100 -2.08 -20.20 6.24
CA TYR A 100 -1.94 -18.79 6.56
C TYR A 100 -1.75 -17.98 5.29
N ARG A 101 -2.34 -16.78 5.28
CA ARG A 101 -2.07 -15.73 4.29
C ARG A 101 -1.75 -14.43 4.99
N TRP A 102 -0.90 -13.63 4.36
CA TRP A 102 -0.53 -12.30 4.81
C TRP A 102 -0.74 -11.26 3.73
N SER A 103 -1.27 -10.11 4.12
CA SER A 103 -1.26 -8.89 3.33
C SER A 103 -0.48 -7.82 4.08
N PHE A 104 0.06 -6.84 3.35
CA PHE A 104 0.82 -5.78 3.98
C PHE A 104 0.69 -4.44 3.27
N ASN A 105 0.58 -3.39 4.08
CA ASN A 105 0.53 -2.00 3.64
C ASN A 105 1.79 -1.30 4.13
N GLU A 106 2.60 -0.84 3.19
CA GLU A 106 3.83 -0.13 3.45
C GLU A 106 3.54 1.37 3.54
N THR A 107 4.27 2.08 4.38
CA THR A 107 4.24 3.54 4.41
C THR A 107 5.60 4.07 4.75
N TRP A 108 6.09 5.05 4.00
CA TRP A 108 7.40 5.66 4.28
C TRP A 108 7.36 7.17 4.13
N GLU A 109 8.25 7.80 4.89
CA GLU A 109 8.55 9.22 4.81
C GLU A 109 9.68 9.44 3.79
N PHE A 110 9.51 10.44 2.94
CA PHE A 110 10.50 10.84 1.95
C PHE A 110 10.50 12.36 1.75
N ASN A 111 11.58 12.85 1.16
CA ASN A 111 11.71 14.25 0.79
C ASN A 111 11.76 14.45 -0.72
N SER A 112 11.33 15.62 -1.20
CA SER A 112 11.69 16.08 -2.54
C SER A 112 13.19 16.38 -2.63
N ALA A 113 13.71 16.62 -3.84
CA ALA A 113 15.13 16.86 -4.06
C ALA A 113 15.61 18.12 -3.32
N TYR A 114 14.81 19.19 -3.39
CA TYR A 114 15.13 20.48 -2.81
C TYR A 114 14.00 21.00 -1.93
N GLN A 115 14.37 21.51 -0.76
CA GLN A 115 13.43 22.20 0.11
C GLN A 115 13.10 23.58 -0.48
N SER A 116 11.81 23.87 -0.57
CA SER A 116 11.31 25.18 -0.99
C SER A 116 10.77 25.93 0.23
N PHE A 117 11.37 27.09 0.51
CA PHE A 117 10.93 28.05 1.52
C PHE A 117 10.07 29.17 0.91
N LEU A 118 9.96 29.21 -0.41
CA LEU A 118 9.29 30.26 -1.18
C LEU A 118 8.16 29.69 -2.03
N GLU A 119 7.10 30.46 -2.26
CA GLU A 119 6.02 30.09 -3.18
C GLU A 119 5.53 31.28 -4.00
N TYR A 120 5.02 30.97 -5.19
CA TYR A 120 4.38 31.97 -6.03
C TYR A 120 2.88 32.01 -5.72
N ARG A 121 2.40 33.15 -5.21
CA ARG A 121 1.00 33.35 -4.86
C ARG A 121 0.62 34.81 -5.09
N GLY A 122 -0.47 35.03 -5.84
CA GLY A 122 -1.00 36.38 -6.08
C GLY A 122 -0.07 37.28 -6.90
N GLY A 123 0.75 36.70 -7.78
CA GLY A 123 1.66 37.48 -8.62
C GLY A 123 3.01 37.81 -7.97
N ILE A 124 3.31 37.30 -6.78
CA ILE A 124 4.58 37.55 -6.08
C ILE A 124 5.20 36.28 -5.49
N ILE A 125 6.53 36.25 -5.41
CA ILE A 125 7.28 35.26 -4.61
C ILE A 125 7.28 35.73 -3.16
N GLN A 126 6.89 34.84 -2.27
CA GLN A 126 6.81 35.09 -0.84
C GLN A 126 7.12 33.81 -0.07
N SER A 127 7.16 33.89 1.25
CA SER A 127 7.36 32.72 2.10
C SER A 127 6.29 31.67 1.87
N ARG A 128 6.72 30.41 1.75
CA ARG A 128 5.83 29.27 1.56
C ARG A 128 5.07 28.95 2.83
N ILE A 129 3.75 28.83 2.72
CA ILE A 129 2.88 28.42 3.82
C ILE A 129 2.57 26.93 3.75
N THR A 130 2.41 26.37 2.54
CA THR A 130 2.07 24.95 2.37
C THR A 130 3.34 24.12 2.25
N PRO A 131 3.65 23.20 3.18
CA PRO A 131 4.86 22.37 3.09
C PRO A 131 4.74 21.37 1.94
N ILE A 132 5.79 21.32 1.11
CA ILE A 132 5.89 20.42 -0.07
C ILE A 132 7.19 19.61 -0.08
N TYR A 133 7.99 19.69 1.00
CA TYR A 133 9.30 19.03 1.08
C TYR A 133 9.23 17.64 1.70
N THR A 134 8.43 17.44 2.75
CA THR A 134 8.29 16.14 3.43
C THR A 134 6.92 15.54 3.14
N CYS A 135 6.91 14.30 2.64
CA CYS A 135 5.69 13.59 2.32
C CYS A 135 5.75 12.15 2.81
N TRP A 136 4.57 11.53 2.86
CA TRP A 136 4.37 10.12 3.10
C TRP A 136 3.76 9.47 1.87
N ARG A 137 4.24 8.27 1.55
CA ARG A 137 3.66 7.42 0.52
C ARG A 137 3.22 6.12 1.16
N THR A 138 1.96 5.76 0.95
CA THR A 138 1.40 4.47 1.37
C THR A 138 1.14 3.63 0.13
N GLU A 139 1.61 2.39 0.16
CA GLU A 139 1.37 1.42 -0.90
C GLU A 139 0.79 0.14 -0.31
N GLN A 140 -0.24 -0.38 -0.98
CA GLN A 140 -0.76 -1.71 -0.71
C GLN A 140 -0.15 -2.66 -1.72
N ASN A 141 0.51 -3.70 -1.21
CA ASN A 141 1.06 -4.74 -2.06
C ASN A 141 -0.02 -5.78 -2.39
N THR A 142 -0.13 -6.17 -3.65
CA THR A 142 -1.12 -7.15 -4.13
C THR A 142 -0.55 -8.57 -4.24
N LEU A 143 0.72 -8.77 -3.87
CA LEU A 143 1.36 -10.08 -3.87
C LEU A 143 0.65 -11.03 -2.90
N ILE A 144 0.42 -12.25 -3.35
CA ILE A 144 -0.15 -13.32 -2.55
C ILE A 144 0.99 -13.96 -1.74
N LYS A 145 1.03 -13.67 -0.44
CA LYS A 145 1.96 -14.29 0.52
C LYS A 145 1.22 -15.29 1.39
N GLN A 146 1.65 -16.55 1.32
CA GLN A 146 1.03 -17.68 1.99
C GLN A 146 2.07 -18.61 2.60
N GLY A 147 1.68 -19.34 3.65
CA GLY A 147 2.49 -20.34 4.33
C GLY A 147 1.62 -21.40 4.99
N SER A 148 2.17 -22.59 5.22
CA SER A 148 1.42 -23.70 5.82
C SER A 148 2.27 -24.48 6.81
N SER A 149 1.66 -24.80 7.95
CA SER A 149 2.19 -25.70 8.97
C SER A 149 1.63 -27.13 8.83
N ALA A 150 0.92 -27.44 7.74
CA ALA A 150 0.24 -28.74 7.57
C ALA A 150 1.20 -29.94 7.52
N GLN A 151 2.44 -29.72 7.09
CA GLN A 151 3.51 -30.73 7.07
C GLN A 151 4.41 -30.68 8.32
N LEU A 152 4.07 -29.84 9.29
CA LEU A 152 4.82 -29.68 10.53
C LEU A 152 4.06 -30.35 11.69
N SER A 153 4.81 -30.93 12.61
CA SER A 153 4.23 -31.55 13.81
C SER A 153 3.50 -30.53 14.70
N GLN A 154 3.96 -29.28 14.70
CA GLN A 154 3.35 -28.18 15.41
C GLN A 154 2.70 -27.20 14.45
N ASP A 155 1.59 -26.60 14.86
CA ASP A 155 0.96 -25.51 14.13
C ASP A 155 1.67 -24.19 14.43
N ALA A 156 2.90 -24.09 13.93
CA ALA A 156 3.77 -22.95 14.16
C ALA A 156 4.62 -22.68 12.92
N LEU A 157 4.65 -21.41 12.52
CA LEU A 157 5.52 -20.91 11.46
C LEU A 157 6.47 -19.88 12.07
N THR A 158 7.77 -20.10 11.91
CA THR A 158 8.80 -19.22 12.45
C THR A 158 9.50 -18.47 11.33
N ASP A 159 9.74 -17.17 11.53
CA ASP A 159 10.58 -16.31 10.68
C ASP A 159 10.23 -16.34 9.19
N GLN A 160 8.94 -16.43 8.86
CA GLN A 160 8.44 -16.43 7.49
C GLN A 160 8.74 -15.09 6.81
N PRO A 161 9.34 -15.09 5.61
CA PRO A 161 9.66 -13.86 4.90
C PRO A 161 8.39 -13.21 4.35
N ILE A 162 8.05 -12.02 4.83
CA ILE A 162 6.90 -11.23 4.36
C ILE A 162 7.30 -10.32 3.22
N LEU A 163 8.41 -9.59 3.40
CA LEU A 163 8.87 -8.57 2.46
C LEU A 163 10.40 -8.46 2.50
N ASN A 164 11.01 -8.35 1.33
CA ASN A 164 12.43 -8.00 1.20
C ASN A 164 12.56 -6.57 0.65
N ILE A 165 13.37 -5.76 1.32
CA ILE A 165 13.60 -4.36 1.00
C ILE A 165 15.03 -4.14 0.56
N PRO A 166 15.31 -3.70 -0.68
CA PRO A 166 16.67 -3.35 -1.06
C PRO A 166 17.27 -2.34 -0.07
N ASN A 167 18.50 -2.57 0.37
CA ASN A 167 19.17 -1.74 1.38
C ASN A 167 19.47 -0.30 0.90
N ARG A 168 19.33 -0.04 -0.40
CA ARG A 168 19.42 1.31 -1.00
C ARG A 168 18.06 1.93 -1.28
N ALA A 169 16.95 1.25 -1.01
CA ALA A 169 15.63 1.78 -1.35
C ALA A 169 15.32 3.08 -0.60
N GLU A 170 14.79 4.10 -1.31
CA GLU A 170 14.37 5.38 -0.72
C GLU A 170 13.43 5.19 0.49
N ARG A 171 12.56 4.15 0.43
CA ARG A 171 11.55 3.88 1.47
C ARG A 171 12.09 3.67 2.88
N ILE A 172 13.37 3.33 3.04
CA ILE A 172 14.02 3.16 4.36
C ILE A 172 15.02 4.28 4.68
N LYS A 173 15.10 5.33 3.85
CA LYS A 173 16.06 6.43 4.00
C LYS A 173 15.83 7.26 5.27
N ILE A 174 14.57 7.51 5.62
CA ILE A 174 14.17 8.38 6.74
C ILE A 174 13.50 7.54 7.83
N ARG A 175 12.26 7.12 7.58
CA ARG A 175 11.49 6.25 8.46
C ARG A 175 10.49 5.47 7.62
N TYR A 176 10.34 4.20 7.97
CA TYR A 176 9.53 3.21 7.28
C TYR A 176 8.55 2.56 8.26
N SER A 177 7.37 2.19 7.77
CA SER A 177 6.41 1.36 8.49
C SER A 177 5.79 0.33 7.56
N VAL A 178 5.48 -0.85 8.12
CA VAL A 178 4.64 -1.86 7.47
C VAL A 178 3.59 -2.35 8.44
N LEU A 179 2.33 -2.36 8.00
CA LEU A 179 1.23 -3.01 8.69
C LEU A 179 0.99 -4.36 8.04
N VAL A 180 1.25 -5.44 8.76
CA VAL A 180 0.96 -6.80 8.30
C VAL A 180 -0.38 -7.23 8.86
N SER A 181 -1.25 -7.75 7.98
CA SER A 181 -2.50 -8.43 8.37
C SER A 181 -2.35 -9.92 8.09
N GLN A 182 -2.66 -10.75 9.09
CA GLN A 182 -2.65 -12.21 9.03
C GLN A 182 -4.07 -12.75 8.95
N TYR A 183 -4.23 -13.84 8.21
CA TYR A 183 -5.48 -14.58 8.02
C TYR A 183 -5.20 -16.08 8.17
N ALA A 184 -6.01 -16.78 8.95
CA ALA A 184 -6.10 -18.24 8.92
C ALA A 184 -7.08 -18.66 7.84
N GLU A 185 -6.64 -19.55 6.95
CA GLU A 185 -7.40 -19.98 5.78
C GLU A 185 -7.94 -21.40 5.96
N THR A 186 -8.97 -21.74 5.19
CA THR A 186 -9.32 -23.13 4.93
C THR A 186 -8.35 -23.74 3.92
N ALA A 187 -8.27 -25.08 3.85
CA ALA A 187 -7.43 -25.74 2.85
C ALA A 187 -7.83 -25.38 1.41
N GLN A 188 -9.15 -25.23 1.18
CA GLN A 188 -9.73 -24.87 -0.11
C GLN A 188 -9.41 -23.42 -0.48
N GLU A 189 -9.52 -22.48 0.46
CA GLU A 189 -9.13 -21.09 0.27
C GLU A 189 -7.62 -20.98 -0.04
N PHE A 190 -6.79 -21.69 0.72
CA PHE A 190 -5.35 -21.71 0.48
C PHE A 190 -5.01 -22.21 -0.92
N ALA A 191 -5.63 -23.30 -1.36
CA ALA A 191 -5.45 -23.87 -2.69
C ALA A 191 -5.92 -22.92 -3.81
N TYR A 192 -7.02 -22.19 -3.60
CA TYR A 192 -7.50 -21.17 -4.53
C TYR A 192 -6.46 -20.06 -4.73
N TYR A 193 -5.92 -19.49 -3.65
CA TYR A 193 -4.92 -18.43 -3.73
C TYR A 193 -3.58 -18.93 -4.28
N ASP A 194 -3.15 -20.17 -3.98
CA ASP A 194 -1.95 -20.75 -4.58
C ASP A 194 -2.10 -20.89 -6.11
N LEU A 195 -3.29 -21.30 -6.58
CA LEU A 195 -3.60 -21.36 -8.00
C LEU A 195 -3.63 -19.98 -8.65
N LEU A 196 -4.29 -19.01 -8.02
CA LEU A 196 -4.34 -17.63 -8.48
C LEU A 196 -2.93 -17.03 -8.58
N ARG A 197 -2.09 -17.25 -7.56
CA ARG A 197 -0.69 -16.81 -7.54
C ARG A 197 0.11 -17.43 -8.68
N LYS A 198 -0.01 -18.75 -8.89
CA LYS A 198 0.64 -19.44 -10.02
C LYS A 198 0.21 -18.88 -11.37
N ASN A 199 -1.04 -18.47 -11.52
CA ASN A 199 -1.55 -17.92 -12.77
C ASN A 199 -1.19 -16.44 -13.00
N THR A 200 -0.97 -15.65 -11.95
CA THR A 200 -0.84 -14.17 -12.04
C THR A 200 0.55 -13.64 -11.73
N GLU A 201 1.34 -14.39 -10.96
CA GLU A 201 2.70 -13.98 -10.53
C GLU A 201 3.81 -14.80 -11.20
N ALA A 202 3.47 -15.79 -12.03
CA ALA A 202 4.47 -16.49 -12.84
C ALA A 202 5.06 -15.51 -13.89
N VAL A 203 6.38 -15.43 -13.92
CA VAL A 203 7.13 -14.51 -14.78
C VAL A 203 7.32 -15.18 -16.14
N GLY A 204 6.37 -14.99 -17.06
CA GLY A 204 6.27 -15.58 -18.41
C GLY A 204 7.54 -16.21 -19.02
N THR A 205 7.99 -17.36 -18.52
CA THR A 205 9.04 -18.18 -19.13
C THR A 205 8.43 -19.28 -19.98
N VAL A 206 9.21 -19.85 -20.91
CA VAL A 206 8.74 -20.94 -21.79
C VAL A 206 8.35 -22.21 -21.02
N ASN A 207 8.73 -22.30 -19.75
CA ASN A 207 8.43 -23.41 -18.84
C ASN A 207 7.34 -23.05 -17.83
N ASP A 208 6.69 -21.90 -17.96
CA ASP A 208 5.61 -21.54 -17.06
C ASP A 208 4.42 -22.47 -17.29
N PRO A 209 3.80 -22.99 -16.22
CA PRO A 209 2.63 -23.84 -16.35
C PRO A 209 1.52 -23.08 -17.10
N LEU A 210 0.86 -23.77 -18.03
CA LEU A 210 -0.30 -23.21 -18.72
C LEU A 210 -1.35 -22.76 -17.69
N PRO A 211 -1.97 -21.58 -17.86
CA PRO A 211 -2.99 -21.10 -16.95
C PRO A 211 -4.07 -22.16 -16.76
N THR A 212 -4.27 -22.57 -15.52
CA THR A 212 -5.31 -23.54 -15.16
C THR A 212 -6.59 -22.80 -14.82
N GLN A 213 -7.75 -23.43 -15.06
CA GLN A 213 -9.03 -22.81 -14.75
C GLN A 213 -9.14 -22.54 -13.25
N LEU A 214 -9.18 -21.25 -12.89
CA LEU A 214 -9.38 -20.82 -11.51
C LEU A 214 -10.87 -20.87 -11.19
N THR A 215 -11.27 -21.87 -10.40
CA THR A 215 -12.66 -22.03 -9.98
C THR A 215 -12.81 -21.58 -8.53
N GLY A 216 -13.70 -20.63 -8.31
CA GLY A 216 -14.01 -20.09 -7.00
C GLY A 216 -14.99 -20.95 -6.19
N ASN A 217 -15.45 -20.42 -5.06
CA ASN A 217 -16.58 -21.00 -4.30
C ASN A 217 -17.87 -20.18 -4.44
N VAL A 218 -17.92 -19.21 -5.35
CA VAL A 218 -19.11 -18.40 -5.62
C VAL A 218 -19.77 -18.91 -6.88
N HIS A 219 -21.10 -19.05 -6.85
CA HIS A 219 -21.89 -19.54 -7.97
C HIS A 219 -23.19 -18.74 -8.10
N ARG A 220 -23.69 -18.64 -9.33
CA ARG A 220 -25.02 -18.12 -9.60
C ARG A 220 -26.07 -19.16 -9.19
N VAL A 221 -27.10 -18.76 -8.46
CA VAL A 221 -28.07 -19.67 -7.84
C VAL A 221 -29.01 -20.30 -8.86
N ASP A 222 -29.41 -19.56 -9.89
CA ASP A 222 -30.35 -19.98 -10.94
C ASP A 222 -29.66 -20.49 -12.21
N ASN A 223 -28.32 -20.39 -12.32
CA ASN A 223 -27.56 -20.88 -13.46
C ASN A 223 -26.13 -21.29 -13.06
N ALA A 224 -25.95 -22.55 -12.71
CA ALA A 224 -24.64 -23.09 -12.30
C ALA A 224 -23.59 -23.14 -13.43
N SER A 225 -23.99 -22.96 -14.70
CA SER A 225 -23.06 -22.95 -15.84
C SER A 225 -22.42 -21.58 -16.07
N GLU A 226 -22.88 -20.53 -15.40
CA GLU A 226 -22.26 -19.22 -15.48
C GLU A 226 -20.90 -19.22 -14.75
N PRO A 227 -19.79 -18.88 -15.41
CA PRO A 227 -18.50 -18.81 -14.76
C PRO A 227 -18.46 -17.60 -13.81
N VAL A 228 -18.12 -17.86 -12.54
CA VAL A 228 -17.94 -16.82 -11.51
C VAL A 228 -16.53 -16.92 -10.96
N LEU A 229 -15.86 -15.76 -10.87
CA LEU A 229 -14.50 -15.66 -10.35
C LEU A 229 -14.52 -15.06 -8.94
N GLY A 230 -13.71 -15.63 -8.05
CA GLY A 230 -13.52 -15.14 -6.70
C GLY A 230 -13.72 -16.22 -5.64
N TYR A 231 -13.21 -15.97 -4.44
CA TYR A 231 -13.38 -16.87 -3.30
C TYR A 231 -13.82 -16.07 -2.08
N VAL A 232 -14.79 -16.60 -1.35
CA VAL A 232 -15.28 -16.05 -0.09
C VAL A 232 -14.81 -16.95 1.05
N GLY A 233 -13.86 -16.45 1.83
CA GLY A 233 -13.46 -17.02 3.12
C GLY A 233 -14.15 -16.32 4.28
N ALA A 234 -14.17 -16.97 5.44
CA ALA A 234 -14.63 -16.38 6.70
C ALA A 234 -13.51 -16.53 7.74
N HIS A 235 -12.93 -15.43 8.17
CA HIS A 235 -11.85 -15.45 9.17
C HIS A 235 -11.80 -14.17 9.99
N THR A 236 -11.32 -14.26 11.24
CA THR A 236 -10.86 -13.05 11.98
C THR A 236 -9.53 -12.55 11.41
N VAL A 237 -9.08 -11.35 11.78
CA VAL A 237 -7.83 -10.78 11.26
C VAL A 237 -6.97 -10.31 12.42
N GLN A 238 -5.70 -10.74 12.43
CA GLN A 238 -4.69 -10.19 13.34
C GLN A 238 -3.82 -9.19 12.60
N ARG A 239 -3.48 -8.07 13.24
CA ARG A 239 -2.68 -7.01 12.63
C ARG A 239 -1.55 -6.59 13.54
N GLN A 240 -0.36 -6.44 12.97
CA GLN A 240 0.80 -5.91 13.69
C GLN A 240 1.54 -4.91 12.81
N ARG A 241 1.93 -3.79 13.40
CA ARG A 241 2.69 -2.72 12.73
C ARG A 241 4.13 -2.73 13.20
N LEU A 242 5.05 -2.68 12.24
CA LEU A 242 6.48 -2.48 12.47
C LEU A 242 6.88 -1.09 12.01
N PHE A 243 7.83 -0.48 12.72
CA PHE A 243 8.55 0.72 12.31
C PHE A 243 10.04 0.43 12.20
N ILE A 244 10.70 1.08 11.24
CA ILE A 244 12.14 1.04 11.06
C ILE A 244 12.61 2.48 10.88
N ASN A 245 13.41 3.00 11.81
CA ASN A 245 13.99 4.34 11.70
C ASN A 245 15.39 4.26 11.09
N ARG A 246 15.83 5.31 10.39
CA ARG A 246 17.18 5.37 9.80
C ARG A 246 18.29 5.08 10.81
N GLN A 247 18.13 5.51 12.06
CA GLN A 247 19.11 5.32 13.13
C GLN A 247 19.23 3.87 13.61
N ASP A 248 18.19 3.05 13.40
CA ASP A 248 18.19 1.63 13.78
C ASP A 248 18.90 0.78 12.72
N LEU A 249 19.12 1.33 11.52
CA LEU A 249 19.77 0.66 10.42
C LEU A 249 21.30 0.65 10.60
N PRO A 250 21.97 -0.50 10.46
CA PRO A 250 23.42 -0.63 10.58
C PRO A 250 24.16 -0.12 9.32
N PHE A 251 23.76 1.04 8.81
CA PHE A 251 24.35 1.66 7.63
C PHE A 251 25.25 2.84 8.02
N PRO A 252 26.47 2.93 7.45
CA PRO A 252 27.39 4.01 7.76
C PRO A 252 26.82 5.39 7.40
N THR A 253 27.42 6.42 7.99
CA THR A 253 27.18 7.81 7.57
C THR A 253 27.49 7.96 6.09
N GLY A 254 26.60 8.63 5.34
CA GLY A 254 26.76 8.81 3.89
C GLY A 254 26.35 7.61 3.04
N TRP A 255 25.66 6.60 3.62
CA TRP A 255 25.05 5.53 2.83
C TRP A 255 24.19 6.09 1.69
N GLN A 256 24.45 5.60 0.48
CA GLN A 256 23.81 6.10 -0.74
C GLN A 256 22.50 5.36 -0.97
N PHE A 257 21.40 6.06 -0.75
CA PHE A 257 20.07 5.58 -1.12
C PHE A 257 19.77 5.99 -2.56
N ASP A 258 19.08 5.10 -3.27
CA ASP A 258 18.56 5.38 -4.59
C ASP A 258 17.45 6.44 -4.47
N THR A 259 17.40 7.33 -5.45
CA THR A 259 16.48 8.46 -5.48
C THR A 259 16.01 8.67 -6.91
N PRO A 260 14.73 8.96 -7.15
CA PRO A 260 14.26 9.31 -8.49
C PRO A 260 14.65 10.73 -8.91
N TYR A 261 15.31 11.48 -8.02
CA TYR A 261 15.70 12.88 -8.25
C TYR A 261 17.10 13.05 -8.84
N GLN A 262 17.69 12.00 -9.43
CA GLN A 262 19.04 12.05 -10.00
C GLN A 262 19.19 13.09 -11.13
N ALA A 263 18.12 13.34 -11.88
CA ALA A 263 18.09 14.33 -12.97
C ALA A 263 17.75 15.75 -12.49
N CYS A 264 17.46 15.95 -11.20
CA CYS A 264 17.09 17.25 -10.68
C CYS A 264 18.29 18.18 -10.63
N THR A 265 18.08 19.40 -11.11
CA THR A 265 19.05 20.49 -11.05
C THR A 265 18.41 21.71 -10.40
N LEU A 266 19.23 22.48 -9.68
CA LEU A 266 18.82 23.75 -9.12
C LEU A 266 19.24 24.86 -10.09
N GLY A 267 18.25 25.51 -10.71
CA GLY A 267 18.44 26.72 -11.49
C GLY A 267 18.60 27.93 -10.57
N GLN A 268 19.37 28.91 -11.03
CA GLN A 268 19.56 30.18 -10.34
C GLN A 268 19.27 31.32 -11.30
N GLU A 269 18.65 32.37 -10.79
CA GLU A 269 18.37 33.61 -11.50
C GLU A 269 18.96 34.77 -10.70
N ASP A 270 19.95 35.44 -11.30
CA ASP A 270 20.58 36.64 -10.77
C ASP A 270 19.78 37.88 -11.23
N LEU A 271 19.39 38.69 -10.25
CA LEU A 271 18.60 39.90 -10.36
C LEU A 271 19.35 41.13 -9.78
N SER A 272 20.67 41.03 -9.58
CA SER A 272 21.50 42.12 -9.02
C SER A 272 21.42 43.43 -9.81
N GLU A 273 21.13 43.36 -11.11
CA GLU A 273 20.93 44.53 -11.98
C GLU A 273 19.57 45.22 -11.78
N TYR A 274 18.62 44.59 -11.07
CA TYR A 274 17.26 45.10 -10.86
C TYR A 274 17.08 45.70 -9.46
N LYS A 275 16.54 46.92 -9.38
CA LYS A 275 16.32 47.63 -8.09
C LYS A 275 15.02 47.16 -7.38
N PRO A 276 15.02 46.96 -6.04
CA PRO A 276 13.82 46.62 -5.27
C PRO A 276 12.75 47.73 -5.25
N PRO A 277 11.46 47.41 -5.05
CA PRO A 277 10.90 46.07 -4.90
C PRO A 277 10.77 45.36 -6.26
N LEU A 278 11.25 44.12 -6.32
CA LEU A 278 11.13 43.27 -7.51
C LEU A 278 9.68 42.75 -7.62
N SER A 279 8.78 43.57 -8.15
CA SER A 279 7.46 43.11 -8.56
C SER A 279 7.56 42.47 -9.94
N PHE A 280 7.50 41.14 -10.01
CA PHE A 280 7.07 40.23 -11.09
C PHE A 280 6.67 40.77 -12.50
N PRO A 281 7.59 41.33 -13.30
CA PRO A 281 7.70 40.65 -14.59
C PRO A 281 9.13 40.29 -14.98
N ASN A 282 10.11 40.49 -14.09
CA ASN A 282 11.53 40.31 -14.43
C ASN A 282 12.12 38.98 -13.96
N THR A 283 11.30 37.98 -13.55
CA THR A 283 11.80 36.63 -13.31
C THR A 283 11.56 35.74 -14.54
N VAL A 284 12.58 35.57 -15.37
CA VAL A 284 12.58 34.66 -16.52
C VAL A 284 12.47 33.21 -16.06
N LEU A 285 13.18 32.81 -15.00
CA LEU A 285 13.19 31.42 -14.52
C LEU A 285 11.80 30.96 -14.06
N PHE A 286 11.03 31.85 -13.42
CA PHE A 286 9.68 31.56 -12.91
C PHE A 286 8.55 32.02 -13.84
N SER A 287 8.87 32.58 -15.01
CA SER A 287 7.88 32.83 -16.08
C SER A 287 7.36 31.53 -16.70
N THR A 288 8.12 30.44 -16.57
CA THR A 288 7.69 29.10 -16.97
C THR A 288 6.86 28.48 -15.84
N PRO A 289 5.58 28.11 -16.07
CA PRO A 289 4.68 27.59 -15.02
C PRO A 289 5.16 26.33 -14.28
N GLY A 290 6.22 25.66 -14.77
CA GLY A 290 6.78 24.44 -14.20
C GLY A 290 7.87 24.64 -13.14
N ASN A 291 8.45 25.84 -13.01
CA ASN A 291 9.52 26.11 -12.05
C ASN A 291 8.98 26.65 -10.72
N ILE A 292 9.47 26.10 -9.62
CA ILE A 292 9.08 26.49 -8.27
C ILE A 292 10.25 27.17 -7.58
N PRO A 293 10.06 28.37 -7.00
CA PRO A 293 11.10 29.06 -6.23
C PRO A 293 11.43 28.25 -4.97
N THR A 294 12.71 28.14 -4.63
CA THR A 294 13.16 27.40 -3.45
C THR A 294 13.66 28.34 -2.36
N THR A 295 14.62 29.19 -2.67
CA THR A 295 15.25 30.13 -1.72
C THR A 295 15.70 31.41 -2.42
N THR A 296 15.99 32.45 -1.64
CA THR A 296 16.71 33.63 -2.11
C THR A 296 18.20 33.32 -2.24
N ILE A 297 18.85 34.00 -3.18
CA ILE A 297 20.29 34.04 -3.33
C ILE A 297 20.76 35.39 -2.79
N SER A 298 21.80 35.36 -1.97
CA SER A 298 22.42 36.55 -1.40
C SER A 298 23.89 36.60 -1.78
N ASP A 299 24.40 37.80 -2.01
CA ASP A 299 25.82 38.02 -2.24
C ASP A 299 26.61 37.57 -0.99
N PRO A 300 27.63 36.71 -1.16
CA PRO A 300 28.32 36.10 -0.02
C PRO A 300 29.18 37.09 0.78
N VAL A 301 29.47 38.29 0.24
CA VAL A 301 30.32 39.31 0.87
C VAL A 301 29.46 40.35 1.58
N THR A 302 28.42 40.84 0.91
CA THR A 302 27.57 41.96 1.38
C THR A 302 26.30 41.47 2.06
N GLY A 303 25.89 40.22 1.85
CA GLY A 303 24.61 39.69 2.32
C GLY A 303 23.40 40.26 1.59
N GLN A 304 23.61 41.09 0.56
CA GLN A 304 22.53 41.72 -0.19
C GLN A 304 21.77 40.68 -1.00
N PHE A 305 20.44 40.82 -1.11
CA PHE A 305 19.65 40.02 -2.03
C PHE A 305 20.14 40.23 -3.47
N ILE A 306 20.46 39.15 -4.17
CA ILE A 306 20.86 39.17 -5.58
C ILE A 306 20.00 38.31 -6.47
N GLY A 307 19.08 37.49 -5.96
CA GLY A 307 18.26 36.67 -6.84
C GLY A 307 17.51 35.52 -6.17
N TYR A 308 17.10 34.55 -6.98
CA TYR A 308 16.33 33.40 -6.53
C TYR A 308 16.88 32.10 -7.11
N ALA A 309 16.76 31.03 -6.34
CA ALA A 309 16.97 29.67 -6.82
C ALA A 309 15.62 28.98 -7.03
N GLY A 310 15.59 28.03 -7.96
CA GLY A 310 14.38 27.29 -8.31
C GLY A 310 14.67 25.97 -9.00
N SER A 311 13.68 25.10 -9.06
CA SER A 311 13.77 23.85 -9.81
C SER A 311 12.38 23.44 -10.29
N SER A 312 12.31 22.38 -11.11
CA SER A 312 11.04 21.88 -11.61
C SER A 312 10.13 21.41 -10.47
N ARG A 313 8.82 21.42 -10.70
CA ARG A 313 7.82 20.95 -9.74
C ARG A 313 8.11 19.52 -9.27
N GLU A 314 8.54 18.63 -10.16
CA GLU A 314 8.91 17.24 -9.84
C GLU A 314 10.03 17.16 -8.81
N CYS A 315 10.98 18.10 -8.84
CA CYS A 315 12.15 18.12 -7.97
C CYS A 315 11.90 18.77 -6.60
N VAL A 316 10.84 19.57 -6.46
CA VAL A 316 10.58 20.35 -5.23
C VAL A 316 9.29 19.95 -4.51
N ASP A 317 8.31 19.37 -5.20
CA ASP A 317 6.98 19.07 -4.68
C ASP A 317 6.80 17.57 -4.49
N CYS A 318 7.06 17.08 -3.27
CA CYS A 318 6.93 15.67 -2.94
C CYS A 318 5.48 15.15 -3.09
N ARG A 319 4.48 16.03 -3.14
CA ARG A 319 3.06 15.66 -3.23
C ARG A 319 2.69 15.07 -4.60
N LEU A 320 3.57 15.20 -5.59
CA LEU A 320 3.44 14.49 -6.86
C LEU A 320 3.65 12.97 -6.72
N ARG A 321 4.30 12.53 -5.63
CA ARG A 321 4.62 11.13 -5.35
C ARG A 321 3.96 10.60 -4.08
N GLY A 322 3.34 11.46 -3.27
CA GLY A 322 2.77 11.10 -1.97
C GLY A 322 1.88 12.20 -1.41
N SER A 323 1.65 12.18 -0.11
CA SER A 323 0.83 13.16 0.60
C SER A 323 1.69 13.93 1.61
N ASN A 324 1.47 15.24 1.73
CA ASN A 324 2.05 16.04 2.82
C ASN A 324 1.25 15.93 4.13
N VAL A 325 0.19 15.12 4.15
CA VAL A 325 -0.57 14.79 5.36
C VAL A 325 0.09 13.59 6.05
N LYS A 326 0.59 13.82 7.25
CA LYS A 326 1.17 12.76 8.08
C LYS A 326 0.11 11.72 8.44
N PRO A 327 0.36 10.41 8.20
CA PRO A 327 -0.57 9.35 8.61
C PRO A 327 -0.80 9.38 10.12
N SER A 328 -2.04 9.12 10.56
CA SER A 328 -2.41 9.19 11.99
C SER A 328 -1.66 8.20 12.89
N PHE A 329 -1.14 7.10 12.32
CA PHE A 329 -0.36 6.10 13.02
C PHE A 329 1.14 6.38 13.05
N TRP A 330 1.64 7.41 12.33
CA TRP A 330 3.07 7.67 12.12
C TRP A 330 3.77 8.18 13.38
#